data_AF-A0A927KEZ4-F1
#
_entry.id   AF-A0A927KEZ4-F1
#
_cell.length_a   1.000
_cell.length_b   1.000
_cell.length_c   1.000
_cell.angle_alpha   90.00
_cell.angle_beta   90.00
_cell.angle_gamma   90.00
#
_symmetry.space_group_name_H-M   'P 1'
#
loop_
_entity.id
_entity.type
_entity.pdbx_description
1 polymer ?
#
loop_
_entity_poly.entity_id
_entity_poly.type
_entity_poly.pdbx_seq_one_letter_code
_entity_poly.pdbx_strand_id
1 'polypeptide(L)'
;MNQATDDDVRCGRGLDQEGTMNSKRWWIVSMAASMAWLPAAAATHPCAATLLPAERLACYDAAFPPTGDVQAAAREQAARAFGQKEPGPALRNPGQPAADVDPDRIEARVARVDHGPGGRLVELANGQSWRVLDGSSQGHLAEGDLITVRKAALGGYQLVTAAGVGLRVRRVH
;
A
#
# COMPACT_ATOMS: atom_id res chain seq x y z
N MET A 1 -19.56 -44.88 10.65
CA MET A 1 -18.26 -44.71 9.97
C MET A 1 -17.96 -43.22 9.92
N ASN A 2 -17.58 -42.60 11.03
CA ASN A 2 -16.26 -42.58 11.72
C ASN A 2 -15.25 -41.73 10.94
N GLN A 3 -15.06 -40.46 11.32
CA GLN A 3 -13.98 -39.88 12.18
C GLN A 3 -12.92 -39.23 11.27
N ALA A 4 -12.78 -37.91 11.18
CA ALA A 4 -12.27 -36.93 12.17
C ALA A 4 -10.81 -37.23 12.57
N THR A 5 -9.86 -36.57 11.91
CA THR A 5 -8.47 -36.45 12.34
C THR A 5 -8.23 -35.02 12.85
N ASP A 6 -8.35 -34.93 14.16
CA ASP A 6 -7.82 -33.91 15.06
C ASP A 6 -6.30 -34.20 15.21
N ASP A 7 -5.43 -33.23 14.92
CA ASP A 7 -3.99 -33.36 15.20
C ASP A 7 -3.63 -32.39 16.34
N ASP A 8 -3.36 -33.05 17.47
CA ASP A 8 -3.28 -32.55 18.83
C ASP A 8 -1.97 -31.79 19.07
N VAL A 9 -2.13 -30.55 19.53
CA VAL A 9 -1.08 -29.68 20.07
C VAL A 9 -0.53 -30.33 21.35
N ARG A 10 0.58 -31.05 21.22
CA ARG A 10 1.29 -31.62 22.37
C ARG A 10 2.02 -30.53 23.17
N CYS A 11 1.26 -29.87 24.05
CA CYS A 11 1.76 -29.12 25.20
C CYS A 11 2.34 -30.09 26.24
N GLY A 12 3.62 -30.43 26.12
CA GLY A 12 4.36 -31.16 27.15
C GLY A 12 5.20 -30.21 28.01
N ARG A 13 4.64 -29.66 29.08
CA ARG A 13 5.43 -28.98 30.13
C ARG A 13 4.76 -29.12 31.50
N GLY A 14 4.69 -30.34 32.01
CA GLY A 14 4.49 -30.63 33.42
C GLY A 14 5.86 -30.69 34.10
N LEU A 15 6.25 -29.62 34.79
CA LEU A 15 7.35 -29.64 35.74
C LEU A 15 6.73 -29.78 37.12
N ASP A 16 6.69 -31.00 37.63
CA ASP A 16 6.53 -31.27 39.05
C ASP A 16 7.77 -30.74 39.78
N GLN A 17 7.58 -29.66 40.54
CA GLN A 17 8.49 -29.26 41.61
C GLN A 17 7.88 -29.76 42.91
N GLU A 18 8.58 -30.67 43.60
CA GLU A 18 8.67 -30.71 45.07
C GLU A 18 9.63 -31.82 45.49
N GLY A 19 10.84 -31.43 45.85
CA GLY A 19 11.88 -32.31 46.35
C GLY A 19 12.78 -31.54 47.31
N THR A 20 12.25 -31.28 48.52
CA THR A 20 13.06 -30.80 49.63
C THR A 20 13.90 -31.96 50.16
N MET A 21 15.23 -31.84 50.13
CA MET A 21 16.11 -32.20 51.25
C MET A 21 17.61 -32.00 50.90
N ASN A 22 18.14 -30.96 51.54
CA ASN A 22 19.26 -31.03 52.47
C ASN A 22 20.70 -31.36 51.98
N SER A 23 21.56 -30.38 52.22
CA SER A 23 22.95 -30.49 52.68
C SER A 23 24.02 -31.00 51.71
N LYS A 24 24.69 -30.06 51.04
CA LYS A 24 26.03 -29.56 51.42
C LYS A 24 26.55 -28.70 50.28
N ARG A 25 27.09 -27.54 50.67
CA ARG A 25 28.01 -26.67 49.93
C ARG A 25 28.57 -27.35 48.68
N TRP A 26 28.41 -26.73 47.52
CA TRP A 26 29.45 -26.55 46.49
C TRP A 26 29.04 -25.36 45.62
N TRP A 27 29.82 -24.30 45.73
CA TRP A 27 29.79 -23.16 44.82
C TRP A 27 30.42 -23.61 43.50
N ILE A 28 29.63 -23.74 42.43
CA ILE A 28 30.18 -23.71 41.07
C ILE A 28 29.42 -22.63 40.29
N VAL A 29 30.18 -21.59 39.99
CA VAL A 29 29.88 -20.52 39.05
C VAL A 29 29.64 -21.16 37.67
N SER A 30 28.38 -21.26 37.23
CA SER A 30 28.07 -21.55 35.82
C SER A 30 28.21 -20.27 35.03
N MET A 31 29.42 -20.08 34.51
CA MET A 31 29.82 -19.06 33.56
C MET A 31 29.09 -19.28 32.23
N ALA A 32 28.54 -18.20 31.69
CA ALA A 32 27.72 -18.17 30.49
C ALA A 32 28.43 -18.74 29.25
N ALA A 33 27.75 -19.66 28.55
CA ALA A 33 28.01 -19.95 27.15
C ALA A 33 26.80 -19.50 26.33
N SER A 34 26.74 -18.19 26.05
CA SER A 34 25.81 -17.64 25.06
C SER A 34 26.29 -18.09 23.68
N MET A 35 25.74 -19.20 23.18
CA MET A 35 25.81 -19.52 21.75
C MET A 35 25.02 -18.44 21.00
N ALA A 36 25.74 -17.47 20.42
CA ALA A 36 25.16 -16.56 19.45
C ALA A 36 24.81 -17.37 18.19
N TRP A 37 23.52 -17.64 17.96
CA TRP A 37 23.04 -18.06 16.65
C TRP A 37 23.23 -16.89 15.69
N LEU A 38 24.17 -17.02 14.74
CA LEU A 38 24.17 -16.18 13.55
C LEU A 38 23.04 -16.67 12.64
N PRO A 39 22.05 -15.83 12.26
CA PRO A 39 21.08 -16.21 11.25
C PRO A 39 21.80 -16.49 9.93
N ALA A 40 21.55 -17.65 9.33
CA ALA A 40 21.98 -17.94 7.97
C ALA A 40 21.33 -16.90 7.04
N ALA A 41 22.14 -16.07 6.38
CA ALA A 41 21.65 -15.19 5.34
C ALA A 41 21.01 -16.07 4.26
N ALA A 42 19.71 -15.92 4.05
CA ALA A 42 19.02 -16.62 2.98
C ALA A 42 19.71 -16.27 1.66
N ALA A 43 20.18 -17.29 0.93
CA ALA A 43 20.82 -17.08 -0.35
C ALA A 43 19.79 -16.48 -1.33
N THR A 44 20.01 -15.23 -1.72
CA THR A 44 19.19 -14.57 -2.75
C THR A 44 19.76 -14.86 -4.13
N HIS A 45 18.91 -14.83 -5.15
CA HIS A 45 19.35 -15.05 -6.53
C HIS A 45 20.36 -13.96 -6.94
N PRO A 46 21.44 -14.29 -7.68
CA PRO A 46 22.48 -13.32 -8.04
C PRO A 46 21.95 -12.06 -8.76
N CYS A 47 20.84 -12.19 -9.51
CA CYS A 47 20.18 -11.03 -10.12
C CYS A 47 19.75 -9.95 -9.11
N ALA A 48 19.54 -10.29 -7.83
CA ALA A 48 19.21 -9.32 -6.80
C ALA A 48 20.31 -8.27 -6.57
N ALA A 49 21.57 -8.60 -6.88
CA ALA A 49 22.69 -7.69 -6.74
C ALA A 49 22.80 -6.67 -7.89
N THR A 50 22.09 -6.87 -9.01
CA THR A 50 22.11 -5.94 -10.14
C THR A 50 21.49 -4.59 -9.76
N LEU A 51 22.23 -3.50 -9.94
CA LEU A 51 21.81 -2.15 -9.51
C LEU A 51 20.73 -1.55 -10.42
N LEU A 52 20.88 -1.71 -11.74
CA LEU A 52 19.97 -1.13 -12.72
C LEU A 52 18.66 -1.96 -12.78
N PRO A 53 17.48 -1.34 -12.58
CA PRO A 53 16.21 -2.07 -12.53
C PRO A 53 15.90 -2.88 -13.79
N ALA A 54 16.17 -2.31 -14.98
CA ALA A 54 15.91 -2.98 -16.25
C ALA A 54 16.82 -4.21 -16.44
N GLU A 55 18.10 -4.11 -16.09
CA GLU A 55 19.06 -5.21 -16.17
C GLU A 55 18.75 -6.30 -15.13
N ARG A 56 18.31 -5.90 -13.94
CA ARG A 56 17.85 -6.82 -12.89
C ARG A 56 16.68 -7.66 -13.40
N LEU A 57 15.68 -7.03 -14.00
CA LEU A 57 14.51 -7.72 -14.53
C LEU A 57 14.89 -8.70 -15.64
N ALA A 58 15.69 -8.26 -16.62
CA ALA A 58 16.15 -9.12 -17.71
C ALA A 58 16.92 -10.35 -17.21
N CYS A 59 17.72 -10.19 -16.15
CA CYS A 59 18.43 -11.30 -15.51
C CYS A 59 17.47 -12.32 -14.90
N TYR A 60 16.39 -11.87 -14.25
CA TYR A 60 15.37 -12.77 -13.72
C TYR A 60 14.59 -13.49 -14.83
N ASP A 61 14.21 -12.76 -15.89
CA ASP A 61 13.50 -13.35 -17.03
C ASP A 61 14.33 -14.44 -17.73
N ALA A 62 15.65 -14.26 -17.78
CA ALA A 62 16.58 -15.26 -18.33
C ALA A 62 16.76 -16.47 -17.40
N ALA A 63 16.82 -16.25 -16.08
CA ALA A 63 16.98 -17.33 -15.09
C ALA A 63 15.70 -18.15 -14.89
N PHE A 64 14.54 -17.53 -15.06
CA PHE A 64 13.22 -18.12 -14.86
C PHE A 64 12.34 -17.89 -16.09
N PRO A 65 12.65 -18.54 -17.23
CA PRO A 65 11.87 -18.35 -18.44
C PRO A 65 10.41 -18.78 -18.22
N PRO A 66 9.44 -18.03 -18.76
CA PRO A 66 8.03 -18.35 -18.58
C PRO A 66 7.71 -19.70 -19.23
N THR A 67 7.04 -20.56 -18.47
CA THR A 67 6.58 -21.87 -18.95
C THR A 67 5.56 -21.71 -20.09
N GLY A 68 5.38 -22.75 -20.90
CA GLY A 68 4.41 -22.75 -22.00
C GLY A 68 3.00 -22.38 -21.54
N ASP A 69 2.59 -22.82 -20.36
CA ASP A 69 1.27 -22.55 -19.78
C ASP A 69 1.09 -21.06 -19.43
N VAL A 70 2.11 -20.43 -18.85
CA VAL A 70 2.11 -18.99 -18.57
C VAL A 70 2.01 -18.19 -19.87
N GLN A 71 2.74 -18.62 -20.91
CA GLN A 71 2.66 -17.98 -22.22
C GLN A 71 1.29 -18.16 -22.89
N ALA A 72 0.67 -19.34 -22.77
CA ALA A 72 -0.66 -19.60 -23.30
C ALA A 72 -1.73 -18.76 -22.58
N ALA A 73 -1.66 -18.68 -21.25
CA ALA A 73 -2.54 -17.83 -20.45
C ALA A 73 -2.39 -16.34 -20.82
N ALA A 74 -1.17 -15.86 -21.02
CA ALA A 74 -0.91 -14.48 -21.45
C ALA A 74 -1.52 -14.19 -22.84
N ARG A 75 -1.44 -15.13 -23.80
CA ARG A 75 -2.06 -14.99 -25.12
C ARG A 75 -3.58 -14.95 -25.03
N GLU A 76 -4.19 -15.78 -24.19
CA GLU A 76 -5.63 -15.81 -24.00
C GLU A 76 -6.14 -14.52 -23.33
N GLN A 77 -5.39 -13.99 -22.36
CA GLN A 77 -5.69 -12.68 -21.76
C GLN A 77 -5.60 -11.57 -22.79
N ALA A 78 -4.55 -11.54 -23.61
CA ALA A 78 -4.41 -10.55 -24.69
C ALA A 78 -5.55 -10.63 -25.72
N ALA A 79 -5.99 -11.84 -26.08
CA ALA A 79 -7.13 -12.04 -26.97
C ALA A 79 -8.45 -11.52 -26.36
N ARG A 80 -8.66 -11.72 -25.05
CA ARG A 80 -9.84 -11.22 -24.32
C ARG A 80 -9.82 -9.70 -24.12
N ALA A 81 -8.65 -9.11 -23.94
CA ALA A 81 -8.47 -7.67 -23.79
C ALA A 81 -8.56 -6.91 -25.13
N PHE A 82 -8.42 -7.60 -26.26
CA PHE A 82 -8.50 -7.00 -27.57
C PHE A 82 -9.86 -6.33 -27.80
N GLY A 83 -9.87 -5.02 -28.03
CA GLY A 83 -11.09 -4.23 -28.22
C GLY A 83 -11.75 -3.73 -26.91
N GLN A 84 -11.23 -4.12 -25.74
CA GLN A 84 -11.64 -3.49 -24.49
C GLN A 84 -10.93 -2.15 -24.32
N LYS A 85 -11.69 -1.10 -23.98
CA LYS A 85 -11.12 0.16 -23.45
C LYS A 85 -10.79 -0.06 -21.98
N GLU A 86 -9.86 -0.95 -21.67
CA GLU A 86 -9.22 -0.89 -20.37
C GLU A 86 -8.47 0.45 -20.30
N PRO A 87 -8.52 1.19 -19.17
CA PRO A 87 -7.59 2.27 -18.91
C PRO A 87 -6.20 1.67 -18.72
N GLY A 88 -5.60 1.20 -19.82
CA GLY A 88 -4.21 0.79 -19.85
C GLY A 88 -3.32 2.00 -19.53
N PRO A 89 -2.10 1.78 -19.00
CA PRO A 89 -1.13 2.85 -18.91
C PRO A 89 -0.99 3.43 -20.33
N ALA A 90 -1.38 4.70 -20.49
CA ALA A 90 -1.31 5.37 -21.78
C ALA A 90 0.06 5.10 -22.39
N LEU A 91 0.10 4.62 -23.63
CA LEU A 91 1.33 4.50 -24.41
C LEU A 91 2.00 5.89 -24.39
N ARG A 92 2.98 6.06 -23.50
CA ARG A 92 3.59 7.36 -23.25
C ARG A 92 4.54 7.65 -24.41
N ASN A 93 4.30 8.75 -25.11
CA ASN A 93 5.36 9.32 -25.92
C ASN A 93 6.45 9.87 -24.99
N PRO A 94 7.74 9.62 -25.25
CA PRO A 94 8.84 10.25 -24.52
C PRO A 94 8.67 11.78 -24.58
N GLY A 95 8.42 12.42 -23.43
CA GLY A 95 8.22 13.87 -23.32
C GLY A 95 6.80 14.36 -23.05
N GLN A 96 5.80 13.49 -22.95
CA GLN A 96 4.49 13.90 -22.40
C GLN A 96 4.57 14.04 -20.87
N PRO A 97 4.18 15.19 -20.29
CA PRO A 97 3.99 15.28 -18.84
C PRO A 97 2.98 14.21 -18.44
N ALA A 98 3.25 13.50 -17.35
CA ALA A 98 2.38 12.44 -16.85
C ALA A 98 0.96 13.00 -16.79
N ALA A 99 0.05 12.45 -17.62
CA ALA A 99 -1.35 12.64 -17.41
C ALA A 99 -1.61 12.03 -16.03
N ASP A 100 -1.75 12.91 -15.05
CA ASP A 100 -2.04 12.54 -13.67
C ASP A 100 -3.26 11.63 -13.74
N VAL A 101 -3.09 10.37 -13.34
CA VAL A 101 -4.19 9.41 -13.27
C VAL A 101 -5.10 9.96 -12.20
N ASP A 102 -6.05 10.80 -12.61
CA ASP A 102 -6.88 11.54 -11.67
C ASP A 102 -7.86 10.53 -11.07
N PRO A 103 -7.66 10.14 -9.80
CA PRO A 103 -8.54 9.16 -9.19
C PRO A 103 -9.96 9.72 -9.18
N ASP A 104 -10.94 8.92 -9.61
CA ASP A 104 -12.35 9.32 -9.65
C ASP A 104 -12.88 9.80 -8.29
N ARG A 105 -12.17 9.44 -7.20
CA ARG A 105 -12.41 9.84 -5.82
C ARG A 105 -11.10 10.00 -5.04
N ILE A 106 -10.98 11.10 -4.29
CA ILE A 106 -9.87 11.41 -3.38
C ILE A 106 -10.45 11.64 -2.00
N GLU A 107 -9.94 10.93 -0.99
CA GLU A 107 -10.22 11.21 0.41
C GLU A 107 -8.99 11.82 1.05
N ALA A 108 -9.14 12.99 1.64
CA ALA A 108 -8.03 13.72 2.23
C ALA A 108 -8.50 14.60 3.38
N ARG A 109 -7.56 15.01 4.23
CA ARG A 109 -7.79 16.05 5.23
C ARG A 109 -7.41 17.40 4.67
N VAL A 110 -8.14 18.43 5.07
CA VAL A 110 -7.80 19.83 4.78
C VAL A 110 -6.58 20.21 5.63
N ALA A 111 -5.49 20.59 4.95
CA ALA A 111 -4.28 21.10 5.59
C ALA A 111 -4.33 22.62 5.79
N ARG A 112 -4.98 23.34 4.88
CA ARG A 112 -5.15 24.80 4.98
C ARG A 112 -6.33 25.28 4.15
N VAL A 113 -6.96 26.37 4.59
CA VAL A 113 -7.96 27.10 3.81
C VAL A 113 -7.58 28.59 3.75
N ASP A 114 -7.20 29.04 2.57
CA ASP A 114 -6.88 30.44 2.29
C ASP A 114 -8.07 31.15 1.63
N HIS A 115 -8.36 32.37 2.08
CA HIS A 115 -9.42 33.20 1.53
C HIS A 115 -8.80 34.32 0.69
N GLY A 116 -9.11 34.36 -0.60
CA GLY A 116 -8.56 35.36 -1.52
C GLY A 116 -9.60 35.94 -2.48
N PRO A 117 -9.19 36.91 -3.31
CA PRO A 117 -10.07 37.58 -4.28
C PRO A 117 -10.66 36.64 -5.35
N GLY A 118 -10.11 35.42 -5.49
CA GLY A 118 -10.61 34.37 -6.38
C GLY A 118 -11.43 33.26 -5.69
N GLY A 119 -11.85 33.46 -4.44
CA GLY A 119 -12.59 32.46 -3.65
C GLY A 119 -11.72 31.77 -2.59
N ARG A 120 -12.20 30.63 -2.09
CA ARG A 120 -11.50 29.81 -1.08
C ARG A 120 -10.54 28.84 -1.78
N LEU A 121 -9.27 28.89 -1.41
CA LEU A 121 -8.26 27.91 -1.81
C LEU A 121 -8.08 26.91 -0.67
N VAL A 122 -8.17 25.63 -1.00
CA VAL A 122 -8.10 24.52 -0.06
C VAL A 122 -6.88 23.71 -0.39
N GLU A 123 -5.93 23.66 0.54
CA GLU A 123 -4.78 22.78 0.46
C GLU A 123 -5.09 21.50 1.23
N LEU A 124 -4.86 20.36 0.61
CA LEU A 124 -5.09 19.05 1.18
C LEU A 124 -3.78 18.48 1.72
N ALA A 125 -3.87 17.62 2.74
CA ALA A 125 -2.71 16.99 3.37
C ALA A 125 -1.88 16.10 2.42
N ASN A 126 -2.44 15.74 1.26
CA ASN A 126 -1.73 15.04 0.19
C ASN A 126 -0.95 15.98 -0.75
N GLY A 127 -0.91 17.29 -0.45
CA GLY A 127 -0.23 18.32 -1.23
C GLY A 127 -1.03 18.91 -2.40
N GLN A 128 -2.26 18.44 -2.64
CA GLN A 128 -3.10 18.97 -3.71
C GLN A 128 -3.80 20.26 -3.31
N SER A 129 -3.97 21.16 -4.27
CA SER A 129 -4.63 22.45 -4.05
C SER A 129 -5.87 22.61 -4.92
N TRP A 130 -7.00 22.93 -4.29
CA TRP A 130 -8.31 23.02 -4.91
C TRP A 130 -8.95 24.38 -4.64
N ARG A 131 -9.44 25.03 -5.68
CA ARG A 131 -10.19 26.29 -5.56
C ARG A 131 -11.68 26.03 -5.59
N VAL A 132 -12.38 26.49 -4.55
CA VAL A 132 -13.85 26.47 -4.49
C VAL A 132 -14.39 27.53 -5.45
N LEU A 133 -15.27 27.08 -6.35
CA LEU A 133 -15.90 27.93 -7.37
C LEU A 133 -17.27 28.46 -6.94
N ASP A 134 -17.92 27.81 -5.96
CA ASP A 134 -19.18 28.30 -5.43
C ASP A 134 -18.93 29.57 -4.61
N GLY A 135 -19.60 30.66 -5.02
CA GLY A 135 -19.57 31.95 -4.32
C GLY A 135 -20.41 31.98 -3.04
N SER A 136 -21.08 30.87 -2.69
CA SER A 136 -21.83 30.77 -1.44
C SER A 136 -20.89 30.45 -0.28
N SER A 137 -21.17 31.04 0.88
CA SER A 137 -20.54 30.69 2.16
C SER A 137 -21.01 29.33 2.71
N GLN A 138 -21.75 28.56 1.91
CA GLN A 138 -22.20 27.23 2.31
C GLN A 138 -21.01 26.26 2.42
N GLY A 139 -21.15 25.29 3.32
CA GLY A 139 -20.11 24.31 3.63
C GLY A 139 -19.00 24.95 4.47
N HIS A 140 -19.10 24.78 5.78
CA HIS A 140 -17.96 24.99 6.66
C HIS A 140 -16.83 24.07 6.23
N LEU A 141 -15.67 24.66 6.02
CA LEU A 141 -14.45 23.97 5.64
C LEU A 141 -13.35 24.57 6.49
N ALA A 142 -12.89 23.81 7.46
CA ALA A 142 -11.82 24.19 8.37
C ALA A 142 -10.61 23.29 8.17
N GLU A 143 -9.48 23.75 8.67
CA GLU A 143 -8.29 22.93 8.79
C GLU A 143 -8.59 21.69 9.66
N GLY A 144 -8.11 20.52 9.22
CA GLY A 144 -8.32 19.23 9.87
C GLY A 144 -9.55 18.44 9.40
N ASP A 145 -10.49 19.09 8.70
CA ASP A 145 -11.71 18.44 8.21
C ASP A 145 -11.40 17.32 7.22
N LEU A 146 -12.14 16.21 7.34
CA LEU A 146 -12.10 15.13 6.37
C LEU A 146 -13.04 15.43 5.22
N ILE A 147 -12.52 15.37 3.99
CA ILE A 147 -13.26 15.70 2.78
C ILE A 147 -13.09 14.61 1.72
N THR A 148 -14.04 14.55 0.81
CA THR A 148 -13.98 13.70 -0.38
C THR A 148 -14.10 14.55 -1.63
N VAL A 149 -13.10 14.54 -2.51
CA VAL A 149 -13.20 15.13 -3.85
C VAL A 149 -13.58 14.03 -4.83
N ARG A 150 -14.58 14.27 -5.67
CA ARG A 150 -15.02 13.31 -6.70
C ARG A 150 -15.36 14.01 -8.00
N LYS A 151 -15.32 13.27 -9.11
CA LYS A 151 -15.79 13.75 -10.41
C LYS A 151 -17.32 13.92 -10.41
N ALA A 152 -17.79 15.08 -10.82
CA ALA A 152 -19.21 15.39 -10.98
C ALA A 152 -19.71 14.99 -12.37
N ALA A 153 -21.03 14.76 -12.49
CA ALA A 153 -21.66 14.28 -13.73
C ALA A 153 -21.45 15.17 -14.96
N LEU A 154 -21.09 16.46 -14.78
CA LEU A 154 -20.87 17.43 -15.85
C LEU A 154 -19.39 17.77 -16.09
N GLY A 155 -18.46 16.87 -15.74
CA GLY A 155 -17.03 17.04 -16.05
C GLY A 155 -16.28 18.03 -15.17
N GLY A 156 -16.83 18.39 -14.00
CA GLY A 156 -16.14 19.14 -12.96
C GLY A 156 -15.79 18.26 -11.75
N TYR A 157 -15.21 18.87 -10.72
CA TYR A 157 -14.97 18.21 -9.44
C TYR A 157 -15.89 18.78 -8.38
N GLN A 158 -16.32 17.90 -7.48
CA GLN A 158 -17.13 18.25 -6.33
C GLN A 158 -16.38 17.79 -5.07
N LEU A 159 -16.13 18.72 -4.17
CA LEU A 159 -15.68 18.44 -2.81
C LEU A 159 -16.92 18.23 -1.94
N VAL A 160 -16.91 17.16 -1.16
CA VAL A 160 -17.97 16.85 -0.20
C VAL A 160 -17.36 16.89 1.20
N THR A 161 -17.92 17.73 2.07
CA THR A 161 -17.51 17.81 3.48
C THR A 161 -18.03 16.61 4.27
N ALA A 162 -17.50 16.36 5.46
CA ALA A 162 -18.03 15.34 6.37
C ALA A 162 -19.54 15.54 6.69
N ALA A 163 -20.04 16.77 6.64
CA ALA A 163 -21.46 17.10 6.81
C ALA A 163 -22.32 16.80 5.56
N GLY A 164 -21.72 16.29 4.47
CA GLY A 164 -22.40 15.98 3.22
C GLY A 164 -22.63 17.19 2.31
N VAL A 165 -22.08 18.36 2.64
CA VAL A 165 -22.23 19.56 1.80
C VAL A 165 -21.29 19.47 0.61
N GLY A 166 -21.86 19.52 -0.59
CA GLY A 166 -21.12 19.46 -1.84
C GLY A 166 -20.79 20.85 -2.39
N LEU A 167 -19.51 21.11 -2.64
CA LEU A 167 -18.97 22.35 -3.20
C LEU A 167 -18.28 22.07 -4.54
N ARG A 168 -18.52 22.89 -5.57
CA ARG A 168 -17.80 22.80 -6.84
C ARG A 168 -16.37 23.29 -6.67
N VAL A 169 -15.41 22.51 -7.13
CA VAL A 169 -13.98 22.83 -7.02
C VAL A 169 -13.26 22.66 -8.35
N ARG A 170 -12.16 23.40 -8.51
CA ARG A 170 -11.20 23.26 -9.61
C ARG A 170 -9.81 23.03 -9.06
N ARG A 171 -9.08 22.07 -9.62
CA ARG A 171 -7.68 21.85 -9.26
C ARG A 171 -6.81 23.03 -9.70
N VAL A 172 -5.85 23.38 -8.87
CA VAL A 172 -4.87 24.45 -9.13
C VAL A 172 -3.47 23.83 -9.23
N HIS A 173 -3.12 22.92 -8.32
CA HIS A 173 -1.87 22.16 -8.27
C HIS A 173 -2.16 20.71 -7.85
#